data_AF-A0A7L3GPP3-F1
#
_entry.id   AF-A0A7L3GPP3-F1
#
_cell.length_a   1.000
_cell.length_b   1.000
_cell.length_c   1.000
_cell.angle_alpha   90.00
_cell.angle_beta   90.00
_cell.angle_gamma   90.00
#
_symmetry.space_group_name_H-M   'P 1'
#
loop_
_entity.id
_entity.type
_entity.pdbx_description
1 polymer ?
#
loop_
_entity_poly.entity_id
_entity_poly.type
_entity_poly.pdbx_seq_one_letter_code
_entity_poly.pdbx_strand_id
1 'polypeptide(L)'
;LQLTATKGGRRVVREKGTYTILRELHRWEREPDPSSPSWAKVLIGDEPALGLENLLEVKVPEEVEERLRRLDREEEERWRRERAAA
;
A
#
# COMPACT_ATOMS: atom_id res chain seq x y z
N LEU A 1 -4.06 7.33 2.76
CA LEU A 1 -2.66 7.41 2.28
C LEU A 1 -1.96 8.74 2.59
N GLN A 2 -2.64 9.90 2.64
CA GLN A 2 -1.98 11.20 2.85
C GLN A 2 -1.12 11.27 4.12
N LEU A 3 -1.61 10.73 5.24
CA LEU A 3 -0.85 10.75 6.50
C LEU A 3 0.43 9.91 6.45
N THR A 4 0.52 8.92 5.57
CA THR A 4 1.70 8.05 5.42
C THR A 4 2.58 8.45 4.24
N ALA A 5 2.27 9.57 3.57
CA ALA A 5 3.05 10.08 2.43
C ALA A 5 4.43 10.57 2.85
N THR A 6 4.51 11.23 4.01
CA THR A 6 5.77 11.75 4.56
C THR A 6 6.35 10.80 5.59
N LYS A 7 7.68 10.83 5.74
CA LYS A 7 8.41 10.11 6.78
C LYS A 7 7.89 10.40 8.19
N GLY A 8 7.67 11.68 8.51
CA GLY A 8 7.16 12.09 9.82
C GLY A 8 5.79 11.47 10.11
N GLY A 9 4.91 11.47 9.11
CA GLY A 9 3.60 10.85 9.22
C GLY A 9 3.66 9.32 9.38
N ARG A 10 4.49 8.62 8.58
CA ARG A 10 4.74 7.17 8.77
C ARG A 10 5.26 6.86 10.16
N ARG A 11 6.20 7.66 10.67
CA ARG A 11 6.75 7.48 12.02
C ARG A 11 5.66 7.56 13.09
N VAL A 12 4.82 8.60 13.06
CA VAL A 12 3.73 8.76 14.03
C VAL A 12 2.76 7.57 13.96
N VAL A 13 2.39 7.12 12.77
CA VAL A 13 1.48 5.98 12.57
C VAL A 13 2.10 4.67 13.10
N ARG A 14 3.41 4.46 12.93
CA ARG A 14 4.14 3.30 13.47
C ARG A 14 4.23 3.36 15.00
N GLU A 15 4.64 4.50 15.57
CA GLU A 15 4.80 4.71 17.00
C GLU A 15 3.49 4.52 17.78
N LYS A 16 2.34 4.86 17.17
CA LYS A 16 1.01 4.67 17.77
C LYS A 16 0.49 3.23 17.66
N GLY A 17 1.24 2.31 17.05
CA GLY A 17 0.81 0.92 16.88
C GLY A 17 -0.35 0.74 15.90
N THR A 18 -0.63 1.74 15.06
CA THR A 18 -1.78 1.76 14.16
C THR A 18 -1.76 0.60 13.16
N TYR A 19 -0.58 0.13 12.75
CA TYR A 19 -0.42 -1.04 11.88
C TYR A 19 -1.17 -2.26 12.42
N THR A 20 -1.07 -2.54 13.73
CA THR A 20 -1.73 -3.68 14.36
C THR A 20 -3.24 -3.55 14.23
N ILE A 21 -3.79 -2.37 14.51
CA ILE A 21 -5.24 -2.10 14.42
C ILE A 21 -5.72 -2.29 12.98
N LEU A 22 -5.01 -1.73 12.00
CA LEU A 22 -5.36 -1.84 10.58
C LEU A 22 -5.29 -3.28 10.07
N ARG A 23 -4.29 -4.06 10.53
CA ARG A 23 -4.16 -5.48 10.17
C ARG A 23 -5.32 -6.30 10.71
N GLU A 24 -5.68 -6.09 11.97
CA GLU A 24 -6.83 -6.77 12.53
C GLU A 24 -8.10 -6.36 11.76
N LEU A 25 -8.36 -5.06 11.59
CA LEU A 25 -9.50 -4.56 10.83
C LEU A 25 -9.62 -5.23 9.45
N HIS A 26 -8.51 -5.26 8.69
CA HIS A 26 -8.46 -5.88 7.38
C HIS A 26 -8.79 -7.38 7.41
N ARG A 27 -8.36 -8.11 8.45
CA ARG A 27 -8.68 -9.53 8.64
C ARG A 27 -10.17 -9.75 8.96
N TRP A 28 -10.79 -8.83 9.69
CA TRP A 28 -12.22 -8.92 10.05
C TRP A 28 -13.16 -8.46 8.92
N GLU A 29 -12.62 -7.82 7.89
CA GLU A 29 -13.38 -7.34 6.74
C GLU A 29 -13.83 -8.52 5.86
N ARG A 30 -15.16 -8.67 5.69
CA ARG A 30 -15.76 -9.81 4.97
C ARG A 30 -15.51 -9.77 3.46
N GLU A 31 -15.37 -8.57 2.92
CA GLU A 31 -15.05 -8.34 1.51
C GLU A 31 -13.82 -7.43 1.48
N PRO A 32 -12.62 -7.97 1.73
CA PRO A 32 -11.41 -7.18 1.64
C PRO A 32 -11.29 -6.69 0.21
N ASP A 33 -11.31 -5.37 0.03
CA ASP A 33 -11.07 -4.75 -1.27
C ASP A 33 -9.61 -5.06 -1.67
N PRO A 34 -9.36 -5.80 -2.78
CA PRO A 34 -8.01 -6.06 -3.26
C PRO A 34 -7.29 -4.76 -3.66
N SER A 35 -8.05 -3.70 -3.98
CA SER A 35 -7.54 -2.35 -4.25
C SER A 35 -7.33 -1.52 -2.98
N SER A 36 -7.65 -2.07 -1.80
CA SER A 36 -7.41 -1.40 -0.52
C SER A 36 -5.95 -0.95 -0.48
N PRO A 37 -5.70 0.35 -0.29
CA PRO A 37 -4.38 0.91 -0.44
C PRO A 37 -3.45 0.19 0.53
N SER A 38 -2.32 -0.31 0.04
CA SER A 38 -1.43 -1.15 0.82
C SER A 38 -0.66 -0.32 1.87
N TRP A 39 -1.38 0.22 2.85
CA TRP A 39 -0.85 0.81 4.07
C TRP A 39 0.15 -0.15 4.70
N ALA A 40 -0.03 -1.46 4.55
CA ALA A 40 0.95 -2.48 4.90
C ALA A 40 2.28 -2.30 4.15
N LYS A 41 2.31 -2.18 2.81
CA LYS A 41 3.56 -1.94 2.06
C LYS A 41 4.26 -0.65 2.52
N VAL A 42 3.49 0.42 2.78
CA VAL A 42 4.04 1.72 3.21
C VAL A 42 4.55 1.70 4.66
N LEU A 43 3.87 0.98 5.57
CA LEU A 43 4.21 0.96 6.99
C LEU A 43 5.23 -0.13 7.34
N ILE A 44 5.26 -1.25 6.62
CA ILE A 44 6.22 -2.34 6.82
C ILE A 44 7.51 -2.10 6.02
N GLY A 45 7.42 -1.47 4.84
CA GLY A 45 8.56 -1.24 3.97
C GLY A 45 9.61 -0.31 4.57
N ASP A 46 10.83 -0.43 4.03
CA ASP A 46 11.97 0.40 4.40
C ASP A 46 11.71 1.88 4.09
N GLU A 47 12.36 2.73 4.87
CA GLU A 47 12.23 4.18 4.71
C GLU A 47 13.04 4.65 3.48
N PRO A 48 12.46 5.49 2.59
CA PRO A 48 13.17 6.02 1.43
C PRO A 48 14.42 6.84 1.80
N ALA A 49 15.32 7.00 0.83
CA ALA A 49 16.52 7.82 1.00
C ALA A 49 16.18 9.31 1.29
N LEU A 50 17.14 10.03 1.87
CA LEU A 50 17.04 11.47 2.11
C LEU A 50 16.70 12.21 0.80
N GLY A 51 15.69 13.08 0.86
CA GLY A 51 15.16 13.79 -0.31
C GLY A 51 14.03 13.06 -1.06
N LEU A 52 13.72 11.80 -0.71
CA LEU A 52 12.59 11.03 -1.25
C LEU A 52 11.54 10.70 -0.17
N GLU A 53 11.53 11.48 0.92
CA GLU A 53 10.75 11.19 2.11
C GLU A 53 9.24 11.42 1.91
N ASN A 54 8.86 12.30 0.98
CA ASN A 54 7.48 12.53 0.59
C ASN A 54 7.14 11.77 -0.70
N LEU A 55 6.43 10.65 -0.56
CA LEU A 55 6.06 9.76 -1.67
C LEU A 55 5.17 10.43 -2.73
N LEU A 56 4.54 11.57 -2.41
CA LEU A 56 3.71 12.33 -3.35
C LEU A 56 4.53 13.28 -4.24
N GLU A 57 5.77 13.58 -3.86
CA GLU A 57 6.66 14.47 -4.62
C GLU A 57 7.66 13.70 -5.50
N VAL A 58 7.75 12.39 -5.32
CA VAL A 58 8.64 11.52 -6.09
C VAL A 58 8.11 11.39 -7.51
N LYS A 59 8.94 11.78 -8.49
CA LYS A 59 8.66 11.52 -9.91
C LYS A 59 8.97 10.07 -10.22
N VAL A 60 7.94 9.32 -10.62
CA VAL A 60 8.08 7.93 -11.07
C VAL A 60 8.42 7.94 -12.56
N PRO A 61 9.49 7.26 -13.00
CA PRO A 61 9.77 7.08 -14.43
C PRO A 61 8.63 6.33 -15.13
N GLU A 62 8.32 6.69 -16.38
CA GLU A 62 7.18 6.15 -17.14
C GLU A 62 7.21 4.63 -17.27
N GLU A 63 8.38 4.03 -17.52
CA GLU A 63 8.55 2.58 -17.58
C GLU A 63 8.17 1.88 -16.26
N VAL A 64 8.53 2.50 -15.13
CA VAL A 64 8.21 1.97 -13.80
C VAL A 64 6.71 2.09 -13.55
N GLU A 65 6.09 3.20 -13.94
CA GLU A 65 4.66 3.39 -13.82
C GLU A 65 3.86 2.39 -14.66
N GLU A 66 4.24 2.14 -15.91
CA GLU A 66 3.61 1.12 -16.75
C GLU A 66 3.73 -0.28 -16.15
N ARG A 67 4.92 -0.61 -15.62
CA ARG A 67 5.15 -1.90 -14.96
C ARG A 67 4.27 -2.07 -13.73
N LEU A 68 4.13 -1.04 -12.89
CA LEU A 68 3.24 -1.07 -11.72
C LEU A 68 1.78 -1.26 -12.14
N ARG A 69 1.29 -0.48 -13.11
CA ARG A 69 -0.07 -0.62 -13.66
C ARG A 69 -0.35 -2.00 -14.26
N ARG A 70 0.67 -2.68 -14.79
CA ARG A 70 0.53 -4.07 -15.27
C ARG A 70 0.38 -5.04 -14.09
N LEU A 71 1.23 -4.92 -13.08
CA LEU A 71 1.17 -5.76 -11.88
C LEU A 71 -0.18 -5.64 -11.16
N ASP A 72 -0.70 -4.41 -11.01
CA ASP A 72 -2.00 -4.17 -10.38
C ASP A 72 -3.14 -4.87 -11.15
N ARG A 73 -3.13 -4.79 -12.49
CA ARG A 73 -4.11 -5.49 -13.34
C ARG A 73 -4.02 -7.01 -13.20
N GLU A 74 -2.82 -7.57 -13.19
CA GLU A 74 -2.62 -9.02 -13.03
C GLU A 74 -3.07 -9.51 -11.63
N GLU A 75 -2.85 -8.71 -10.59
CA GLU A 75 -3.30 -9.00 -9.22
C GLU A 75 -4.84 -8.97 -9.14
N GLU A 76 -5.49 -7.96 -9.71
CA GLU A 76 -6.95 -7.89 -9.82
C GLU A 76 -7.54 -9.08 -10.59
N GLU A 77 -6.95 -9.46 -11.72
CA GLU A 77 -7.42 -10.60 -12.49
C GLU A 77 -7.29 -11.92 -11.72
N ARG A 78 -6.16 -12.13 -11.03
CA ARG A 78 -5.97 -13.32 -10.17
C ARG A 78 -7.04 -13.37 -9.09
N TRP A 79 -7.26 -12.27 -8.39
CA TRP A 79 -8.29 -12.17 -7.36
C TRP A 79 -9.69 -12.47 -7.90
N ARG A 80 -10.06 -11.91 -9.06
CA ARG A 80 -11.35 -12.18 -9.71
C ARG A 80 -11.51 -13.66 -10.06
N ARG A 81 -10.45 -14.31 -10.57
CA ARG A 81 -10.47 -15.75 -10.88
C ARG A 81 -10.63 -16.60 -9.63
N GLU A 82 -9.90 -16.30 -8.55
CA GLU A 82 -10.00 -17.02 -7.28
C GLU A 82 -11.41 -16.89 -6.67
N ARG A 83 -12.02 -15.70 -6.70
CA ARG A 83 -13.40 -15.51 -6.24
C ARG A 83 -14.44 -16.18 -7.12
N ALA A 84 -14.19 -16.34 -8.42
CA ALA A 84 -15.08 -17.05 -9.33
C ALA A 84 -14.97 -18.58 -9.20
N ALA A 85 -13.86 -19.08 -8.64
CA ALA A 85 -13.58 -20.50 -8.44
C ALA A 85 -13.95 -21.02 -7.03
N ALA A 86 -14.27 -20.13 -6.10
CA ALA A 86 -14.71 -20.42 -4.72
C ALA A 86 -16.23 -20.39 -4.60
#